data_AF-A0A1B0DFN9-F1
#
_entry.id   AF-A0A1B0DFN9-F1
#
_cell.length_a   1.000
_cell.length_b   1.000
_cell.length_c   1.000
_cell.angle_alpha   90.00
_cell.angle_beta   90.00
_cell.angle_gamma   90.00
#
_symmetry.space_group_name_H-M   'P 1'
#
loop_
_entity.id
_entity.type
_entity.pdbx_description
1 polymer ?
#
loop_
_entity_poly.entity_id
_entity_poly.type
_entity_poly.pdbx_seq_one_letter_code
_entity_poly.pdbx_strand_id
1 'polypeptide(L)'
;DFYITSDTGNADHWKYSVSYTEKLAYWPHWLNRGEAEISVRKLSAADGGNLSVDSTHKTCFFYGFYCRKLRAEGSFLFTPSKSGGTHVVETVHYQCPPFLGRFCRAEVQFQRNAIMNNLSYQFNRHLL
;
A
#
# COMPACT_ATOMS: atom_id res chain seq x y z
N ASP A 1 -9.61 -10.54 8.06
CA ASP A 1 -8.82 -11.70 7.58
C ASP A 1 -7.76 -11.25 6.59
N PHE A 2 -6.61 -11.93 6.59
CA PHE A 2 -5.47 -11.67 5.71
C PHE A 2 -4.86 -13.01 5.29
N TYR A 3 -4.77 -13.25 3.97
CA TYR A 3 -4.24 -14.49 3.40
C TYR A 3 -3.26 -14.16 2.28
N ILE A 4 -2.08 -14.78 2.30
CA ILE A 4 -1.13 -14.71 1.20
C ILE A 4 -1.58 -15.73 0.15
N THR A 5 -1.89 -15.27 -1.06
CA THR A 5 -2.39 -16.11 -2.16
C THR A 5 -1.28 -16.57 -3.10
N SER A 6 -0.21 -15.78 -3.23
CA SER A 6 0.99 -16.18 -3.95
C SER A 6 2.21 -15.52 -3.33
N ASP A 7 3.32 -16.25 -3.31
CA ASP A 7 4.62 -15.73 -2.88
C ASP A 7 5.66 -16.29 -3.85
N THR A 8 6.33 -15.40 -4.57
CA THR A 8 7.32 -15.75 -5.59
C THR A 8 8.41 -14.67 -5.65
N GLY A 9 9.68 -15.03 -5.58
CA GLY A 9 10.73 -14.03 -5.67
C GLY A 9 12.15 -14.57 -5.65
N ASN A 10 13.08 -13.69 -5.98
CA ASN A 10 14.51 -13.86 -5.79
C ASN A 10 15.06 -12.68 -4.95
N ALA A 11 16.37 -12.66 -4.69
CA ALA A 11 17.00 -11.67 -3.80
C ALA A 11 16.89 -10.21 -4.29
N ASP A 12 16.60 -10.00 -5.58
CA ASP A 12 16.53 -8.67 -6.23
C ASP A 12 15.10 -8.24 -6.54
N HIS A 13 14.19 -9.21 -6.70
CA HIS A 13 12.79 -9.01 -7.02
C HIS A 13 11.91 -10.00 -6.28
N TRP A 14 11.14 -9.49 -5.31
CA TRP A 14 10.16 -10.28 -4.58
C TRP A 14 8.75 -9.82 -4.92
N LYS A 15 7.87 -10.76 -5.25
CA LYS A 15 6.45 -10.52 -5.50
C LYS A 15 5.61 -11.39 -4.59
N TYR A 16 4.60 -10.78 -3.96
CA TYR A 16 3.62 -11.53 -3.21
C TYR A 16 2.23 -10.94 -3.43
N SER A 17 1.22 -11.81 -3.45
CA SER A 17 -0.17 -11.43 -3.55
C SER A 17 -0.89 -11.76 -2.25
N VAL A 18 -1.77 -10.87 -1.84
CA VAL A 18 -2.53 -10.99 -0.60
C VAL A 18 -4.01 -10.74 -0.86
N SER A 19 -4.86 -11.51 -0.21
CA SER A 19 -6.29 -11.24 -0.11
C SER A 19 -6.61 -10.84 1.32
N TYR A 20 -7.23 -9.69 1.49
CA TYR A 20 -7.59 -9.16 2.79
C TYR A 20 -9.03 -8.69 2.81
N THR A 21 -9.63 -8.73 4.00
CA THR A 21 -10.93 -8.12 4.25
C THR A 21 -10.73 -6.94 5.17
N GLU A 22 -11.09 -5.74 4.70
CA GLU A 22 -10.97 -4.50 5.44
C GLU A 22 -12.33 -3.99 5.90
N LYS A 23 -12.34 -3.38 7.09
CA LYS A 23 -13.47 -2.63 7.62
C LYS A 23 -13.12 -1.15 7.49
N LEU A 24 -13.88 -0.41 6.67
CA LEU A 24 -13.66 1.01 6.50
C LEU A 24 -14.09 1.78 7.75
N ALA A 25 -13.28 2.74 8.17
CA ALA A 25 -13.54 3.53 9.37
C ALA A 25 -14.77 4.43 9.19
N TYR A 26 -14.91 5.04 8.01
CA TYR A 26 -16.02 5.93 7.67
C TYR A 26 -17.23 5.19 7.07
N TRP A 27 -17.20 3.86 6.97
CA TRP A 27 -18.30 3.05 6.41
C TRP A 27 -18.58 1.80 7.28
N PRO A 28 -19.29 1.95 8.42
CA PRO A 28 -19.28 0.97 9.51
C PRO A 28 -20.01 -0.35 9.25
N HIS A 29 -20.77 -0.47 8.15
CA HIS A 29 -21.62 -1.64 7.87
C HIS A 29 -21.12 -2.55 6.74
N TRP A 30 -19.99 -2.23 6.10
CA TRP A 30 -19.59 -2.91 4.87
C TRP A 30 -18.16 -3.43 4.98
N LEU A 31 -18.02 -4.75 4.79
CA LEU A 31 -16.74 -5.42 4.67
C LEU A 31 -16.32 -5.36 3.21
N ASN A 32 -15.16 -4.76 2.93
CA ASN A 32 -14.59 -4.78 1.60
C ASN A 32 -13.57 -5.89 1.50
N ARG A 33 -13.64 -6.64 0.41
CA ARG A 33 -12.61 -7.62 0.08
C ARG A 33 -11.63 -6.97 -0.90
N GLY A 34 -10.37 -6.94 -0.52
CA GLY A 34 -9.26 -6.46 -1.33
C GLY A 34 -8.35 -7.60 -1.75
N GLU A 35 -7.79 -7.48 -2.94
CA GLU A 35 -6.62 -8.23 -3.37
C GLU A 35 -5.51 -7.23 -3.65
N ALA A 36 -4.31 -7.48 -3.14
CA ALA A 36 -3.15 -6.68 -3.45
C ALA A 36 -2.03 -7.54 -4.04
N GLU A 37 -1.40 -7.01 -5.07
CA GLU A 37 -0.20 -7.57 -5.68
C GLU A 37 0.95 -6.62 -5.35
N ILE A 38 1.94 -7.10 -4.61
CA ILE A 38 3.05 -6.29 -4.12
C ILE A 38 4.34 -6.82 -4.77
N SER A 39 5.17 -5.90 -5.24
CA SER A 39 6.41 -6.13 -5.97
C SER A 39 7.52 -5.26 -5.35
N VAL A 40 8.40 -5.90 -4.59
CA VAL A 40 9.59 -5.29 -4.00
C VAL A 40 10.77 -5.47 -4.95
N ARG A 41 11.39 -4.37 -5.38
CA ARG A 41 12.56 -4.39 -6.26
C ARG A 41 13.70 -3.59 -5.64
N LYS A 42 14.91 -4.11 -5.75
CA LYS A 42 16.12 -3.31 -5.51
C LYS A 42 16.51 -2.62 -6.81
N LEU A 43 16.44 -1.29 -6.83
CA LEU A 43 16.94 -0.53 -7.97
C LEU A 43 18.47 -0.58 -7.97
N SER A 44 19.08 -0.65 -9.16
CA SER A 44 20.53 -0.85 -9.28
C SER A 44 21.32 0.32 -8.68
N ALA A 45 22.61 0.12 -8.44
CA ALA A 45 23.51 1.15 -7.92
C ALA A 45 23.53 2.44 -8.77
N ALA A 46 23.17 2.39 -10.06
CA ALA A 46 23.06 3.56 -10.93
C ALA A 46 21.89 4.49 -10.55
N ASP A 47 20.85 3.95 -9.91
CA ASP A 47 19.68 4.70 -9.42
C ASP A 47 19.78 5.00 -7.91
N GLY A 48 20.98 4.92 -7.32
CA GLY A 48 21.22 5.27 -5.91
C GLY A 48 20.97 4.13 -4.91
N GLY A 49 20.78 2.88 -5.36
CA GLY A 49 20.55 1.74 -4.47
C GLY A 49 19.19 1.80 -3.76
N ASN A 50 18.23 2.49 -4.37
CA ASN A 50 16.91 2.72 -3.80
C ASN A 50 16.08 1.43 -3.77
N LEU A 51 15.35 1.20 -2.69
CA LEU A 51 14.35 0.12 -2.63
C LEU A 51 13.04 0.68 -3.17
N SER A 52 12.44 0.03 -4.18
CA SER A 52 11.08 0.34 -4.62
C SER A 52 10.13 -0.76 -4.17
N VAL A 53 9.01 -0.37 -3.57
CA VAL A 53 7.90 -1.27 -3.27
C VAL A 53 6.70 -0.78 -4.04
N ASP A 54 6.44 -1.46 -5.15
CA ASP A 54 5.27 -1.19 -5.98
C ASP A 54 4.14 -2.13 -5.55
N SER A 55 2.93 -1.60 -5.45
CA SER A 55 1.76 -2.31 -4.93
C SER A 55 0.54 -1.95 -5.76
N THR A 56 -0.20 -2.96 -6.19
CA THR A 56 -1.43 -2.80 -6.95
C THR A 56 -2.56 -3.44 -6.17
N HIS A 57 -3.46 -2.62 -5.67
CA HIS A 57 -4.62 -3.01 -4.89
C HIS A 57 -5.87 -2.96 -5.76
N LYS A 58 -6.66 -4.04 -5.71
CA LYS A 58 -7.97 -4.19 -6.32
C LYS A 58 -8.97 -4.37 -5.19
N THR A 59 -9.84 -3.40 -5.00
CA THR A 59 -10.84 -3.45 -3.94
C THR A 59 -12.22 -3.72 -4.52
N CYS A 60 -12.98 -4.58 -3.84
CA CYS A 60 -14.32 -4.97 -4.21
C CYS A 60 -15.32 -4.43 -3.19
N PHE A 61 -16.09 -3.44 -3.63
CA PHE A 61 -17.15 -2.83 -2.85
C PHE A 61 -18.49 -3.51 -3.14
N PHE A 62 -19.44 -3.38 -2.21
CA PHE A 62 -20.80 -3.90 -2.29
C PHE A 62 -20.90 -5.42 -2.53
N TYR A 63 -20.34 -6.26 -1.66
CA TYR A 63 -20.45 -7.73 -1.76
C TYR A 63 -20.05 -8.32 -3.14
N GLY A 64 -19.25 -7.60 -3.93
CA GLY A 64 -18.79 -8.03 -5.26
C GLY A 64 -19.43 -7.29 -6.44
N PHE A 65 -20.46 -6.45 -6.25
CA PHE A 65 -21.09 -5.71 -7.36
C PHE A 65 -20.17 -4.71 -8.05
N TYR A 66 -19.18 -4.15 -7.33
CA TYR A 66 -18.18 -3.23 -7.88
C TYR A 66 -16.76 -3.79 -7.88
N CYS A 67 -16.63 -5.12 -7.87
CA CYS A 67 -15.35 -5.80 -7.95
C CYS A 67 -14.72 -5.51 -9.33
N ARG A 68 -13.52 -4.90 -9.36
CA ARG A 68 -12.69 -4.49 -10.53
C ARG A 68 -12.72 -3.01 -10.96
N LYS A 69 -13.64 -2.17 -10.48
CA LYS A 69 -13.68 -0.75 -10.93
C LYS A 69 -12.77 0.18 -10.14
N LEU A 70 -12.26 -0.25 -9.00
CA LEU A 70 -11.44 0.59 -8.12
C LEU A 70 -10.06 -0.06 -8.03
N ARG A 71 -9.13 0.50 -8.80
CA ARG A 71 -7.72 0.18 -8.70
C ARG A 71 -7.02 1.27 -7.91
N ALA A 72 -6.17 0.86 -6.99
CA ALA A 72 -5.21 1.73 -6.35
C ALA A 72 -3.81 1.19 -6.60
N GLU A 73 -2.94 2.05 -7.12
CA GLU A 73 -1.54 1.74 -7.39
C GLU A 73 -0.72 2.60 -6.42
N GLY A 74 0.08 1.95 -5.58
CA GLY A 74 0.96 2.59 -4.62
C GLY A 74 2.40 2.25 -4.95
N SER A 75 3.27 3.26 -4.98
CA SER A 75 4.72 3.07 -5.09
C SER A 75 5.40 3.73 -3.91
N PHE A 76 6.19 2.95 -3.17
CA PHE A 76 7.07 3.44 -2.12
C PHE A 76 8.49 3.48 -2.63
N LEU A 77 9.12 4.64 -2.54
CA LEU A 77 10.53 4.83 -2.84
C LEU A 77 11.29 5.13 -1.56
N PHE A 78 12.26 4.28 -1.24
CA PHE A 78 13.16 4.46 -0.12
C PHE A 78 14.50 4.94 -0.66
N THR A 79 14.88 6.17 -0.29
CA THR A 79 16.15 6.77 -0.69
C THR A 79 17.02 7.07 0.53
N PRO A 80 18.33 6.77 0.50
CA PRO A 80 19.23 7.13 1.59
C PRO A 80 19.42 8.65 1.62
N SER A 81 19.18 9.26 2.78
CA SER A 81 19.46 10.68 2.99
C SER A 81 20.93 10.89 3.33
N LYS A 82 21.53 11.95 2.76
CA LYS A 82 22.92 12.36 3.04
C LYS A 82 23.15 12.77 4.50
N SER A 83 22.09 13.09 5.24
CA SER A 83 22.15 13.55 6.64
C SER A 83 22.06 12.44 7.69
N GLY A 84 22.08 11.16 7.28
CA GLY A 84 21.86 10.02 8.17
C GLY A 84 20.37 9.77 8.39
N GLY A 85 19.77 8.96 7.50
CA GLY A 85 18.37 8.54 7.58
C GLY A 85 17.86 7.98 6.25
N THR A 86 16.66 7.41 6.24
CA THR A 86 16.00 6.96 5.00
C THR A 86 14.82 7.88 4.72
N HIS A 87 14.84 8.52 3.56
CA HIS A 87 13.72 9.31 3.07
C HIS A 87 12.75 8.37 2.34
N VAL A 88 11.49 8.37 2.77
CA VAL A 88 10.45 7.50 2.22
C VAL A 88 9.41 8.36 1.52
N VAL A 89 9.19 8.10 0.24
CA VAL A 89 8.11 8.73 -0.53
C VAL A 89 7.09 7.68 -0.89
N GLU A 90 5.85 7.86 -0.43
CA GLU A 90 4.70 7.06 -0.87
C GLU A 90 3.93 7.86 -1.93
N THR A 91 3.81 7.29 -3.13
CA THR A 91 2.97 7.82 -4.21
C THR A 91 1.78 6.88 -4.38
N VAL A 92 0.55 7.38 -4.25
CA VAL A 92 -0.66 6.57 -4.41
C VAL A 92 -1.58 7.16 -5.46
N HIS A 93 -1.87 6.39 -6.49
CA HIS A 93 -2.92 6.63 -7.46
C HIS A 93 -4.13 5.80 -7.07
N TYR A 94 -5.29 6.42 -6.88
CA TYR A 94 -6.51 5.72 -6.51
C TYR A 94 -7.68 6.19 -7.35
N GLN A 95 -8.60 5.28 -7.61
CA GLN A 95 -9.89 5.57 -8.23
C GLN A 95 -10.97 5.57 -7.14
N CYS A 96 -11.92 6.51 -7.23
CA CYS A 96 -13.07 6.58 -6.33
C CYS A 96 -14.37 6.52 -7.12
N PRO A 97 -15.45 5.96 -6.56
CA PRO A 97 -16.77 6.02 -7.15
C PRO A 97 -17.24 7.47 -7.33
N PRO A 98 -18.05 7.77 -8.38
CA PRO A 98 -18.69 9.06 -8.51
C PRO A 98 -19.59 9.34 -7.30
N PHE A 99 -19.71 10.61 -6.90
CA PHE A 99 -20.47 11.12 -5.75
C PHE A 99 -19.95 10.78 -4.34
N LEU A 100 -19.09 9.77 -4.17
CA LEU A 100 -18.47 9.41 -2.88
C LEU A 100 -17.00 9.83 -2.76
N GLY A 101 -16.50 10.66 -3.68
CA GLY A 101 -15.09 11.04 -3.77
C GLY A 101 -14.52 11.69 -2.50
N ARG A 102 -15.30 12.49 -1.77
CA ARG A 102 -14.84 13.16 -0.54
C ARG A 102 -14.60 12.17 0.61
N PHE A 103 -15.50 11.22 0.79
CA PHE A 103 -15.37 10.16 1.80
C PHE A 103 -14.26 9.17 1.43
N CYS A 104 -14.21 8.76 0.16
CA CYS A 104 -13.15 7.90 -0.35
C CYS A 104 -11.76 8.52 -0.14
N ARG A 105 -11.58 9.81 -0.44
CA ARG A 105 -10.32 10.52 -0.17
C ARG A 105 -10.00 10.59 1.32
N ALA A 106 -10.97 10.91 2.17
CA ALA A 106 -10.74 11.00 3.61
C ALA A 106 -10.32 9.65 4.22
N GLU A 107 -10.97 8.56 3.80
CA GLU A 107 -10.64 7.20 4.22
C GLU A 107 -9.23 6.79 3.73
N VAL A 108 -8.91 7.02 2.45
CA VAL A 108 -7.56 6.73 1.91
C VAL A 108 -6.51 7.50 2.69
N GLN A 109 -6.71 8.81 2.89
CA GLN A 109 -5.76 9.65 3.62
C GLN A 109 -5.58 9.20 5.07
N PHE A 110 -6.68 8.84 5.76
CA PHE A 110 -6.63 8.33 7.12
C PHE A 110 -5.80 7.04 7.21
N GLN A 111 -6.06 6.08 6.33
CA GLN A 111 -5.33 4.82 6.30
C GLN A 111 -3.84 5.02 5.96
N ARG A 112 -3.53 5.86 4.97
CA ARG A 112 -2.13 6.13 4.57
C ARG A 112 -1.33 6.82 5.68
N ASN A 113 -1.93 7.82 6.33
CA ASN A 113 -1.31 8.46 7.48
C ASN A 113 -1.06 7.48 8.63
N ALA A 114 -2.00 6.56 8.89
CA ALA A 114 -1.82 5.53 9.91
C ALA A 114 -0.68 4.56 9.55
N ILE A 115 -0.56 4.16 8.28
CA ILE A 115 0.54 3.31 7.80
C ILE A 115 1.88 4.03 7.98
N MET A 116 2.00 5.27 7.50
CA MET A 116 3.26 6.00 7.59
C MET A 116 3.66 6.27 9.05
N ASN A 117 2.71 6.63 9.91
CA ASN A 117 2.96 6.82 11.34
C ASN A 117 3.40 5.52 12.02
N ASN A 118 2.79 4.38 11.67
CA ASN A 118 3.16 3.08 12.22
C ASN A 118 4.57 2.66 11.74
N LEU A 119 4.89 2.90 10.47
CA LEU A 119 6.24 2.67 9.93
C LEU A 119 7.27 3.53 10.70
N SER A 120 7.05 4.84 10.81
CA SER A 120 7.94 5.72 11.58
C SER A 120 8.07 5.26 13.03
N TYR A 121 6.98 4.86 13.67
CA TYR A 121 7.01 4.37 15.05
C TYR A 121 7.85 3.08 15.18
N GLN A 122 7.64 2.08 14.32
CA GLN A 122 8.39 0.82 14.39
C GLN A 122 9.89 1.02 14.13
N PHE A 123 10.25 1.81 13.11
CA PHE A 123 11.66 2.06 12.81
C PHE A 123 12.34 2.94 13.86
N ASN A 124 11.63 3.92 14.44
CA ASN A 124 12.17 4.69 15.57
C ASN A 124 12.32 3.85 16.83
N ARG A 125 11.46 2.86 17.06
CA ARG A 125 11.54 1.96 18.23
C ARG A 125 12.71 0.97 18.14
N HIS A 126 13.24 0.73 16.95
CA HIS A 126 14.43 -0.10 16.73
C HIS A 126 15.75 0.71 16.67
N LEU A 127 15.69 2.03 16.82
CA LEU A 127 16.85 2.93 16.91
C LEU A 127 17.20 3.35 18.35
N LEU A 128 16.46 2.83 19.35
CA LEU A 128 16.74 2.93 20.79
C LEU A 128 17.13 1.55 21.33
#